data_AF-A0A317KLN6-F1
#
_entry.id   AF-A0A317KLN6-F1
#
_cell.length_a   1.000
_cell.length_b   1.000
_cell.length_c   1.000
_cell.angle_alpha   90.00
_cell.angle_beta   90.00
_cell.angle_gamma   90.00
#
_symmetry.space_group_name_H-M   'P 1'
#
loop_
_entity.id
_entity.type
_entity.pdbx_description
1 polymer ?
#
loop_
_entity_poly.entity_id
_entity_poly.type
_entity_poly.pdbx_seq_one_letter_code
_entity_poly.pdbx_strand_id
1 'polypeptide(L)'
;MSTPTITPSNGTDRAALLRASKGTPAAPALGMPMGIKVITGPGTTTAPTVPMPADTAQEIPARPASQSLEQLLALAKGSEASRTRQLADKITSLVQELTSRVEAEQAAEARRRELAEKEARLTAELAALRQKMGTGPEAAAHRAAIRQWAQANGYAVRERGRIPRNVVQAWAAATGSEVTR
;
A
#
# COMPACT_ATOMS: atom_id res chain seq x y z
N MET A 1 24.79 35.37 -29.99
CA MET A 1 24.19 35.19 -28.66
C MET A 1 23.76 33.73 -28.57
N SER A 2 24.52 32.90 -27.87
CA SER A 2 24.33 31.44 -27.85
C SER A 2 23.73 31.01 -26.51
N THR A 3 22.58 30.37 -26.54
CA THR A 3 21.92 29.78 -25.36
C THR A 3 22.50 28.38 -25.10
N PRO A 4 22.94 28.04 -23.88
CA PRO A 4 23.30 26.65 -23.57
C PRO A 4 22.04 25.80 -23.39
N THR A 5 21.95 24.75 -24.22
CA THR A 5 20.98 23.66 -24.09
C THR A 5 21.30 22.85 -22.83
N ILE A 6 20.40 22.89 -21.85
CA ILE A 6 20.48 22.08 -20.63
C ILE A 6 20.06 20.66 -20.98
N THR A 7 21.02 19.73 -20.98
CA THR A 7 20.78 18.29 -21.09
C THR A 7 20.50 17.73 -19.68
N PRO A 8 19.33 17.13 -19.40
CA PRO A 8 19.13 16.42 -18.13
C PRO A 8 19.92 15.10 -18.14
N SER A 9 20.78 14.90 -17.13
CA SER A 9 21.74 13.79 -17.03
C SER A 9 21.14 12.44 -16.62
N ASN A 10 19.84 12.25 -16.73
CA ASN A 10 19.19 10.99 -16.40
C ASN A 10 18.49 10.48 -17.64
N GLY A 11 19.06 9.43 -18.25
CA GLY A 11 18.63 8.79 -19.48
C GLY A 11 17.27 8.08 -19.37
N THR A 12 16.23 8.83 -19.01
CA THR A 12 14.84 8.39 -19.15
C THR A 12 14.29 9.00 -20.43
N ASP A 13 14.42 8.23 -21.50
CA ASP A 13 13.92 8.57 -22.82
C ASP A 13 12.41 8.88 -22.75
N ARG A 14 12.05 10.12 -23.07
CA ARG A 14 10.66 10.64 -22.99
C ARG A 14 9.72 9.84 -23.90
N ALA A 15 10.27 9.19 -24.93
CA ALA A 15 9.55 8.27 -25.80
C ALA A 15 9.17 6.93 -25.12
N ALA A 16 9.85 6.52 -24.05
CA ALA A 16 9.53 5.33 -23.28
C ALA A 16 8.34 5.57 -22.33
N LEU A 17 8.27 6.74 -21.72
CA LEU A 17 7.16 7.16 -20.84
C LEU A 17 5.83 7.27 -21.60
N LEU A 18 5.85 7.81 -22.82
CA LEU A 18 4.66 7.90 -23.68
C LEU A 18 4.18 6.55 -24.23
N ARG A 19 5.03 5.52 -24.19
CA ARG A 19 4.70 4.16 -24.63
C ARG A 19 4.07 3.34 -23.50
N ALA A 20 4.52 3.53 -22.26
CA ALA A 20 3.97 2.88 -21.08
C ALA A 20 2.54 3.34 -20.76
N SER A 21 2.19 4.60 -21.06
CA SER A 21 0.85 5.16 -20.79
C SER A 21 -0.25 4.67 -21.75
N LYS A 22 0.09 3.94 -22.82
CA LYS A 22 -0.87 3.40 -23.80
C LYS A 22 -1.11 1.89 -23.71
N GLY A 23 -0.62 1.22 -22.66
CA GLY A 23 -1.04 -0.15 -22.34
C GLY A 23 -0.65 -1.22 -23.37
N THR A 24 0.47 -1.05 -24.08
CA THR A 24 0.95 -2.08 -25.02
C THR A 24 2.41 -2.43 -24.72
N PRO A 25 2.69 -3.52 -23.98
CA PRO A 25 4.05 -4.03 -23.88
C PRO A 25 4.44 -4.73 -25.20
N ALA A 26 5.40 -4.15 -25.91
CA ALA A 26 6.07 -4.78 -27.03
C ALA A 26 7.06 -5.84 -26.51
N ALA A 27 6.86 -7.10 -26.90
CA ALA A 27 7.78 -8.19 -26.65
C ALA A 27 9.04 -8.05 -27.52
N PRO A 28 10.26 -8.16 -26.97
CA PRO A 28 11.42 -8.49 -27.78
C PRO A 28 11.44 -10.00 -28.06
N ALA A 29 11.30 -10.33 -29.34
CA ALA A 29 11.60 -11.65 -29.88
C ALA A 29 13.12 -11.81 -30.02
N LEU A 30 13.72 -12.79 -29.33
CA LEU A 30 14.94 -13.49 -29.78
C LEU A 30 15.35 -14.57 -28.76
N GLY A 31 15.55 -15.80 -29.24
CA GLY A 31 16.41 -16.79 -28.59
C GLY A 31 15.74 -18.10 -28.18
N MET A 32 15.52 -18.98 -29.16
CA MET A 32 15.53 -20.46 -29.09
C MET A 32 15.20 -21.15 -27.74
N PRO A 33 14.09 -21.89 -27.62
CA PRO A 33 13.92 -22.80 -26.49
C PRO A 33 14.79 -24.04 -26.68
N MET A 34 15.88 -24.12 -25.92
CA MET A 34 16.61 -25.36 -25.68
C MET A 34 15.64 -26.37 -25.04
N GLY A 35 15.54 -27.54 -25.67
CA GLY A 35 14.53 -28.57 -25.42
C GLY A 35 14.22 -28.85 -23.96
N ILE A 36 13.03 -28.42 -23.54
CA ILE A 36 12.33 -29.03 -22.42
C ILE A 36 11.75 -30.34 -22.96
N LYS A 37 12.35 -31.47 -22.58
CA LYS A 37 11.70 -32.77 -22.76
C LYS A 37 10.50 -32.83 -21.83
N VAL A 38 9.34 -32.46 -22.36
CA VAL A 38 8.05 -32.79 -21.77
C VAL A 38 7.89 -34.30 -21.88
N ILE A 39 8.10 -35.00 -20.76
CA ILE A 39 7.62 -36.38 -20.63
C ILE A 39 6.12 -36.25 -20.40
N THR A 40 5.35 -36.25 -21.49
CA THR A 40 3.94 -36.62 -21.44
C THR A 40 3.86 -38.01 -20.83
N GLY A 41 3.34 -38.09 -19.60
CA GLY A 41 3.00 -39.37 -18.99
C GLY A 41 2.05 -40.14 -19.91
N PRO A 42 2.16 -41.47 -19.98
CA PRO A 42 1.27 -42.27 -20.83
C PRO A 42 -0.17 -42.10 -20.35
N GLY A 43 -0.99 -41.51 -21.23
CA GLY A 43 -2.44 -41.53 -21.10
C GLY A 43 -2.95 -42.97 -21.08
N THR A 44 -3.74 -43.26 -20.05
CA THR A 44 -4.91 -44.14 -20.05
C THR A 44 -5.00 -45.12 -21.22
N THR A 45 -4.35 -46.27 -21.10
CA THR A 45 -4.86 -47.49 -21.73
C THR A 45 -5.79 -48.14 -20.73
N THR A 46 -7.09 -48.12 -21.05
CA THR A 46 -8.12 -48.95 -20.44
C THR A 46 -7.66 -50.40 -20.37
N ALA A 47 -7.49 -50.93 -19.16
CA ALA A 47 -7.35 -52.37 -18.95
C ALA A 47 -8.73 -53.03 -19.06
N PRO A 48 -8.85 -54.21 -19.70
CA PRO A 48 -10.04 -55.03 -19.62
C PRO A 48 -10.13 -55.69 -18.24
N THR A 49 -11.37 -55.77 -17.75
CA THR A 49 -11.82 -56.47 -16.55
C THR A 49 -11.25 -57.89 -16.43
N VAL A 50 -10.52 -58.15 -15.34
CA VAL A 50 -10.38 -59.48 -14.73
C VAL A 50 -10.34 -59.29 -13.20
N PRO A 51 -11.16 -60.03 -12.41
CA PRO A 51 -11.18 -59.89 -10.96
C PRO A 51 -10.06 -60.70 -10.29
N MET A 52 -9.41 -60.07 -9.30
CA MET A 52 -8.74 -60.56 -8.07
C MET A 52 -8.24 -62.03 -7.97
N PRO A 53 -7.09 -62.26 -7.31
CA PRO A 53 -7.08 -62.27 -5.84
C PRO A 53 -5.87 -61.56 -5.18
N ALA A 54 -5.96 -61.53 -3.85
CA ALA A 54 -5.20 -60.74 -2.89
C ALA A 54 -3.67 -60.98 -2.84
N ASP A 55 -3.02 -60.20 -1.98
CA ASP A 55 -1.60 -60.15 -1.59
C ASP A 55 -0.65 -59.46 -2.56
N THR A 56 -0.38 -58.18 -2.29
CA THR A 56 0.90 -57.74 -1.70
C THR A 56 0.75 -56.24 -1.41
N ALA A 57 0.48 -55.88 -0.16
CA ALA A 57 0.70 -54.53 0.31
C ALA A 57 2.22 -54.32 0.36
N GLN A 58 2.82 -53.93 -0.77
CA GLN A 58 4.16 -53.36 -0.77
C GLN A 58 4.06 -52.03 -0.03
N GLU A 59 4.51 -52.03 1.22
CA GLU A 59 4.91 -50.83 1.94
C GLU A 59 5.83 -50.01 1.02
N ILE A 60 5.28 -48.92 0.48
CA ILE A 60 6.09 -47.82 -0.03
C ILE A 60 6.87 -47.35 1.20
N PRO A 61 8.21 -47.48 1.25
CA PRO A 61 8.95 -46.99 2.40
C PRO A 61 8.64 -45.51 2.55
N ALA A 62 8.13 -45.15 3.73
CA ALA A 62 7.77 -43.80 4.09
C ALA A 62 8.87 -42.84 3.63
N ARG A 63 8.50 -41.90 2.77
CA ARG A 63 9.37 -40.81 2.33
C ARG A 63 10.03 -40.25 3.60
N PRO A 64 11.38 -40.24 3.72
CA PRO A 64 12.00 -39.74 4.93
C PRO A 64 11.49 -38.32 5.14
N ALA A 65 10.99 -38.05 6.35
CA ALA A 65 10.41 -36.76 6.72
C ALA A 65 11.28 -35.63 6.16
N SER A 66 10.67 -34.71 5.42
CA SER A 66 11.38 -33.60 4.78
C SER A 66 12.21 -32.88 5.83
N GLN A 67 13.52 -33.09 5.78
CA GLN A 67 14.48 -32.51 6.73
C GLN A 67 14.34 -30.99 6.69
N SER A 68 14.31 -30.35 7.86
CA SER A 68 14.24 -28.89 7.91
C SER A 68 15.53 -28.29 7.32
N LEU A 69 15.45 -27.07 6.78
CA LEU A 69 16.63 -26.38 6.22
C LEU A 69 17.76 -26.30 7.25
N GLU A 70 17.43 -26.03 8.51
CA GLU A 70 18.40 -25.97 9.62
C GLU A 70 19.09 -27.31 9.86
N GLN A 71 18.32 -28.41 9.85
CA GLN A 71 18.86 -29.77 9.99
C GLN A 71 19.77 -30.14 8.81
N LEU A 72 19.38 -29.77 7.58
CA LEU A 72 20.19 -29.98 6.38
C LEU A 72 21.49 -29.20 6.42
N LEU A 73 21.45 -27.93 6.83
CA LEU A 73 22.65 -27.10 6.96
C LEU A 73 23.58 -27.60 8.07
N ALA A 74 23.03 -28.10 9.18
CA ALA A 74 23.82 -28.70 10.26
C ALA A 74 24.54 -29.98 9.79
N LEU A 75 23.84 -30.87 9.10
CA LEU A 75 24.42 -32.07 8.51
C LEU A 75 25.47 -31.73 7.44
N ALA A 76 25.19 -30.73 6.59
CA ALA A 76 26.10 -30.29 5.54
C ALA A 76 27.40 -29.68 6.08
N LYS A 77 27.35 -28.97 7.22
CA LYS A 77 28.54 -28.44 7.91
C LYS A 77 29.41 -29.54 8.52
N GLY A 78 28.81 -30.63 8.98
CA GLY A 78 29.53 -31.82 9.46
C GLY A 78 29.99 -32.78 8.35
N SER A 79 29.69 -32.48 7.08
CA SER A 79 30.08 -33.35 5.96
C SER A 79 31.58 -33.30 5.73
N GLU A 80 32.19 -34.45 5.43
CA GLU A 80 33.61 -34.56 5.06
C GLU A 80 33.95 -33.86 3.73
N ALA A 81 32.96 -33.70 2.84
CA ALA A 81 33.14 -33.03 1.57
C ALA A 81 33.23 -31.50 1.74
N SER A 82 34.39 -30.92 1.40
CA SER A 82 34.64 -29.46 1.49
C SER A 82 33.61 -28.62 0.74
N ARG A 83 33.21 -29.06 -0.46
CA ARG A 83 32.20 -28.39 -1.29
C ARG A 83 30.84 -28.30 -0.59
N THR A 84 30.45 -29.34 0.15
CA THR A 84 29.18 -29.39 0.87
C THR A 84 29.18 -28.38 2.02
N ARG A 85 30.28 -28.29 2.77
CA ARG A 85 30.45 -27.27 3.83
C ARG A 85 30.40 -25.85 3.26
N GLN A 86 31.14 -25.58 2.20
CA GLN A 86 31.14 -24.28 1.52
C GLN A 86 29.74 -23.86 1.03
N LEU A 87 28.97 -24.81 0.50
CA LEU A 87 27.60 -24.57 0.07
C LEU A 87 26.68 -24.28 1.27
N ALA A 88 26.85 -24.98 2.39
CA ALA A 88 26.09 -24.70 3.62
C ALA A 88 26.40 -23.30 4.16
N ASP A 89 27.66 -22.87 4.15
CA ASP A 89 28.07 -21.54 4.58
C ASP A 89 27.50 -20.45 3.67
N LYS A 90 27.55 -20.66 2.35
CA LYS A 90 26.95 -19.75 1.37
C LYS A 90 25.44 -19.61 1.56
N ILE A 91 24.72 -20.72 1.73
CA ILE A 91 23.27 -20.68 1.99
C ILE A 91 22.98 -19.97 3.31
N THR A 92 23.75 -20.25 4.36
CA THR A 92 23.60 -19.57 5.65
C THR A 92 23.74 -18.04 5.48
N SER A 93 24.76 -17.59 4.75
CA SER A 93 24.98 -16.18 4.46
C SER A 93 23.83 -15.56 3.65
N LEU A 94 23.30 -16.25 2.64
CA LEU A 94 22.17 -15.76 1.84
C LEU A 94 20.88 -15.66 2.67
N VAL A 95 20.63 -16.64 3.55
CA VAL A 95 19.48 -16.60 4.45
C VAL A 95 19.60 -15.41 5.42
N GLN A 96 20.78 -15.19 6.00
CA GLN A 96 21.03 -14.03 6.86
C GLN A 96 20.80 -12.71 6.12
N GLU A 97 21.31 -12.57 4.90
CA GLU A 97 21.08 -11.37 4.09
C GLU A 97 19.60 -11.16 3.79
N LEU A 98 18.86 -12.21 3.43
CA LEU A 98 17.44 -12.12 3.17
C LEU A 98 16.66 -11.70 4.43
N THR A 99 16.96 -12.31 5.58
CA THR A 99 16.37 -11.95 6.87
C THR A 99 16.60 -10.48 7.18
N SER A 100 17.83 -9.98 7.07
CA SER A 100 18.14 -8.57 7.31
C SER A 100 17.37 -7.62 6.38
N ARG A 101 17.16 -8.01 5.12
CA ARG A 101 16.37 -7.20 4.16
C ARG A 101 14.89 -7.17 4.54
N VAL A 102 14.32 -8.31 4.92
CA VAL A 102 12.92 -8.40 5.36
C VAL A 102 12.68 -7.60 6.63
N GLU A 103 13.58 -7.69 7.61
CA GLU A 103 13.50 -6.90 8.84
C GLU A 103 13.58 -5.39 8.55
N ALA A 104 14.48 -4.97 7.65
CA ALA A 104 14.59 -3.57 7.25
C ALA A 104 13.32 -3.06 6.56
N GLU A 105 12.70 -3.87 5.71
CA GLU A 105 11.43 -3.55 5.05
C GLU A 105 10.29 -3.42 6.08
N GLN A 106 10.14 -4.40 6.97
CA GLN A 106 9.13 -4.35 8.03
C GLN A 106 9.31 -3.14 8.95
N ALA A 107 10.55 -2.81 9.30
CA ALA A 107 10.84 -1.61 10.09
C ALA A 107 10.49 -0.32 9.34
N ALA A 108 10.68 -0.28 8.02
CA ALA A 108 10.28 0.85 7.19
C ALA A 108 8.75 0.98 7.09
N GLU A 109 8.03 -0.13 6.95
CA GLU A 109 6.57 -0.15 6.97
C GLU A 109 6.00 0.28 8.32
N ALA A 110 6.58 -0.19 9.43
CA ALA A 110 6.18 0.22 10.77
C ALA A 110 6.32 1.74 10.97
N ARG A 111 7.45 2.31 10.54
CA ARG A 111 7.66 3.77 10.55
C ARG A 111 6.62 4.50 9.68
N ARG A 112 6.30 3.97 8.50
CA ARG A 112 5.27 4.56 7.62
C ARG A 112 3.89 4.53 8.27
N ARG A 113 3.51 3.44 8.93
CA ARG A 113 2.24 3.33 9.66
C ARG A 113 2.17 4.33 10.81
N GLU A 114 3.23 4.43 11.60
CA GLU A 114 3.30 5.38 12.71
C GLU A 114 3.17 6.84 12.23
N LEU A 115 3.83 7.20 11.13
CA LEU A 115 3.70 8.52 10.53
C LEU A 115 2.27 8.76 10.01
N ALA A 116 1.67 7.78 9.33
CA ALA A 116 0.30 7.87 8.84
C ALA A 116 -0.72 8.03 9.98
N GLU A 117 -0.54 7.32 11.10
CA GLU A 117 -1.38 7.46 12.30
C GLU A 117 -1.23 8.84 12.94
N LYS A 118 0.00 9.37 13.04
CA LYS A 118 0.26 10.73 13.52
C LYS A 118 -0.39 11.78 12.63
N GLU A 119 -0.27 11.63 11.30
CA GLU A 119 -0.94 12.50 10.33
C GLU A 119 -2.47 12.42 10.45
N ALA A 120 -3.04 11.21 10.57
CA ALA A 120 -4.46 11.01 10.78
C ALA A 120 -4.94 11.67 12.09
N ARG A 121 -4.15 11.57 13.17
CA ARG A 121 -4.46 12.20 14.45
C ARG A 121 -4.46 13.73 14.35
N LEU A 122 -3.42 14.31 13.74
CA LEU A 122 -3.32 15.76 13.55
C LEU A 122 -4.42 16.30 12.64
N THR A 123 -4.76 15.58 11.57
CA THR A 123 -5.87 15.97 10.69
C THR A 123 -7.21 15.92 11.40
N ALA A 124 -7.46 14.90 12.23
CA ALA A 124 -8.64 14.82 13.08
C ALA A 124 -8.69 15.95 14.12
N GLU A 125 -7.56 16.27 14.76
CA GLU A 125 -7.45 17.37 15.72
C GLU A 125 -7.72 18.73 15.06
N LEU A 126 -7.15 18.97 13.87
CA LEU A 126 -7.42 20.18 13.09
C LEU A 126 -8.89 20.25 12.66
N ALA A 127 -9.51 19.13 12.29
CA ALA A 127 -10.94 19.09 11.97
C ALA A 127 -11.79 19.44 13.20
N ALA A 128 -11.48 18.88 14.36
CA ALA A 128 -12.17 19.18 15.62
C ALA A 128 -11.98 20.65 16.03
N LEU A 129 -10.78 21.20 15.89
CA LEU A 129 -10.52 22.62 16.14
C LEU A 129 -11.29 23.52 15.18
N ARG A 130 -11.37 23.18 13.89
CA ARG A 130 -12.19 23.91 12.92
C ARG A 130 -13.69 23.87 13.27
N GLN A 131 -14.17 22.73 13.76
CA GLN A 131 -15.55 22.63 14.25
C GLN A 131 -15.78 23.55 15.46
N LYS A 132 -14.86 23.55 16.43
CA LYS A 132 -14.92 24.44 17.62
C LYS A 132 -14.82 25.92 17.25
N MET A 133 -13.96 26.28 16.30
CA MET A 133 -13.66 27.66 15.90
C MET A 133 -14.67 28.28 14.92
N GLY A 134 -15.82 27.63 14.67
CA GLY A 134 -16.97 28.35 14.12
C GLY A 134 -17.08 28.37 12.60
N THR A 135 -17.42 27.22 12.03
CA THR A 135 -18.24 27.16 10.80
C THR A 135 -19.26 26.02 10.87
N GLY A 136 -19.64 25.62 12.07
CA GLY A 136 -20.68 24.62 12.29
C GLY A 136 -22.07 25.10 11.83
N PRO A 137 -23.02 24.16 11.61
CA PRO A 137 -24.41 24.46 11.24
C PRO A 137 -25.09 25.42 12.22
N GLU A 138 -24.72 25.38 13.50
CA GLU A 138 -25.22 26.29 14.54
C GLU A 138 -24.86 27.75 14.27
N ALA A 139 -23.59 28.03 13.92
CA ALA A 139 -23.16 29.38 13.54
C ALA A 139 -23.86 29.86 12.25
N ALA A 140 -24.24 28.94 11.35
CA ALA A 140 -25.03 29.26 10.17
C ALA A 140 -26.49 29.60 10.52
N ALA A 141 -27.12 28.83 11.41
CA ALA A 141 -28.47 29.08 11.92
C ALA A 141 -28.54 30.42 12.68
N HIS A 142 -27.56 30.71 13.54
CA HIS A 142 -27.46 31.99 14.25
C HIS A 142 -27.37 33.18 13.28
N ARG A 143 -26.52 33.07 12.23
CA ARG A 143 -26.46 34.09 11.17
C ARG A 143 -27.77 34.20 10.38
N ALA A 144 -28.50 33.11 10.16
CA ALA A 144 -29.80 33.15 9.49
C ALA A 144 -30.84 33.90 10.34
N ALA A 145 -30.89 33.65 11.64
CA ALA A 145 -31.76 34.37 12.58
C ALA A 145 -31.49 35.88 12.60
N ILE A 146 -30.21 36.29 12.65
CA ILE A 146 -29.83 37.71 12.57
C ILE A 146 -30.31 38.33 11.26
N ARG A 147 -30.20 37.64 10.12
CA ARG A 147 -30.67 38.16 8.82
C ARG A 147 -32.18 38.32 8.76
N GLN A 148 -32.93 37.33 9.26
CA GLN A 148 -34.39 37.39 9.29
C GLN A 148 -34.87 38.57 10.13
N TRP A 149 -34.28 38.74 11.32
CA TRP A 149 -34.56 39.90 12.17
C TRP A 149 -34.19 41.21 11.47
N ALA A 150 -33.02 41.28 10.84
CA ALA A 150 -32.55 42.47 10.16
C ALA A 150 -33.50 42.90 9.02
N GLN A 151 -33.96 41.95 8.20
CA GLN A 151 -34.92 42.20 7.12
C GLN A 151 -36.28 42.67 7.67
N ALA A 152 -36.78 42.06 8.74
CA ALA A 152 -38.03 42.46 9.38
C ALA A 152 -37.96 43.89 9.98
N ASN A 153 -36.77 44.33 10.38
CA ASN A 153 -36.52 45.65 10.94
C ASN A 153 -36.02 46.68 9.91
N GLY A 154 -36.06 46.34 8.60
CA GLY A 154 -35.73 47.27 7.52
C GLY A 154 -34.22 47.48 7.28
N TYR A 155 -33.34 46.67 7.87
CA TYR A 155 -31.91 46.72 7.58
C TYR A 155 -31.58 46.05 6.24
N ALA A 156 -30.79 46.75 5.41
CA ALA A 156 -30.30 46.21 4.14
C ALA A 156 -29.17 45.18 4.38
N VAL A 157 -29.50 43.89 4.31
CA VAL A 157 -28.53 42.78 4.45
C VAL A 157 -28.62 41.86 3.23
N ARG A 158 -27.46 41.46 2.70
CA ARG A 158 -27.36 40.48 1.61
C ARG A 158 -27.84 39.10 2.08
N GLU A 159 -28.47 38.35 1.18
CA GLU A 159 -28.99 37.00 1.45
C GLU A 159 -27.88 36.04 1.91
N ARG A 160 -26.67 36.20 1.37
CA ARG A 160 -25.49 35.39 1.69
C ARG A 160 -24.28 36.25 2.05
N GLY A 161 -23.33 35.62 2.76
CA GLY A 161 -22.06 36.23 3.13
C GLY A 161 -22.03 36.87 4.52
N ARG A 162 -21.03 37.71 4.77
CA ARG A 162 -20.80 38.36 6.06
C ARG A 162 -21.91 39.36 6.38
N ILE A 163 -22.46 39.29 7.59
CA ILE A 163 -23.42 40.27 8.11
C ILE A 163 -22.64 41.50 8.60
N PRO A 164 -23.05 42.74 8.28
CA PRO A 164 -22.41 43.95 8.80
C PRO A 164 -22.40 43.97 10.33
N ARG A 165 -21.28 44.39 10.93
CA ARG A 165 -21.10 44.42 12.40
C ARG A 165 -22.19 45.22 13.11
N ASN A 166 -22.61 46.31 12.49
CA ASN A 166 -23.60 47.25 12.98
C ASN A 166 -24.95 46.55 13.22
N VAL A 167 -25.34 45.66 12.29
CA VAL A 167 -26.60 44.89 12.37
C VAL A 167 -26.52 43.83 13.46
N VAL A 168 -25.37 43.18 13.62
CA VAL A 168 -25.15 42.20 14.70
C VAL A 168 -25.26 42.87 16.07
N GLN A 169 -24.68 44.06 16.24
CA GLN A 169 -24.78 44.84 17.47
C GLN A 169 -26.21 45.30 17.76
N ALA A 170 -26.95 45.74 16.73
CA ALA A 170 -28.35 46.12 16.88
C ALA A 170 -29.24 44.94 17.28
N TRP A 171 -29.02 43.76 16.68
CA TRP A 171 -29.73 42.54 17.04
C TRP A 171 -29.46 42.12 18.48
N ALA A 172 -28.19 42.19 18.89
CA ALA A 172 -27.77 41.92 20.26
C ALA A 172 -28.40 42.86 21.28
N ALA A 173 -28.42 44.16 20.99
CA ALA A 173 -29.09 45.15 21.83
C ALA A 173 -30.60 44.90 21.93
N ALA A 174 -31.25 44.48 20.83
CA ALA A 174 -32.67 44.19 20.79
C ALA A 174 -33.06 42.87 21.49
N THR A 175 -32.17 41.87 21.48
CA THR A 175 -32.44 40.52 22.00
C THR A 175 -31.83 40.30 23.38
N GLY A 176 -31.03 41.24 23.89
CA GLY A 176 -30.26 41.09 25.13
C GLY A 176 -29.12 40.07 25.03
N SER A 177 -28.77 39.62 23.82
CA SER A 177 -27.67 38.68 23.58
C SER A 177 -26.35 39.45 23.55
N GLU A 178 -25.53 39.32 24.60
CA GLU A 178 -24.26 40.02 24.69
C GLU A 178 -23.31 39.58 23.54
N VAL A 179 -22.88 40.53 22.69
CA VAL A 179 -21.89 40.25 21.62
C VAL A 179 -20.52 40.05 22.26
N THR A 180 -20.24 38.83 22.70
CA THR A 180 -18.90 38.44 23.12
C THR A 180 -18.00 38.43 21.87
N ARG A 181 -16.96 39.30 21.91
CA ARG A 181 -16.03 39.59 20.82
C ARG A 181 -15.08 38.44 20.57
#